data_AF-A0A835RE41-F1
#
_entry.id   AF-A0A835RE41-F1
#
_cell.length_a   1.000
_cell.length_b   1.000
_cell.length_c   1.000
_cell.angle_alpha   90.00
_cell.angle_beta   90.00
_cell.angle_gamma   90.00
#
_symmetry.space_group_name_H-M   'P 1'
#
loop_
_entity.id
_entity.type
_entity.pdbx_description
1 polymer ?
#
loop_
_entity_poly.entity_id
_entity_poly.type
_entity_poly.pdbx_seq_one_letter_code
_entity_poly.pdbx_strand_id
1 'polypeptide(L)'
;MAGPVADIAHDVLLMVCTDPQNGLMPGAGLKGNQKRLLDLMRKLKPNKVAHHKHLLLAIVKGRPNLCSVYMDEFPYNLEPNASTSWFSAISLVTDIISTVDVDAAVATIFAHSSDESIARTKELHGQLKCIIPRAFTRPVINKGLLHSNILVKHGTLRLVLESLKLLNDLLTSMETLIKDSVAKQGAVSFEEGMVNLQNPPGLNSLTHLDMHSIVDRVDLSPDKARTEELRALKIYVESEIRAELPDPQVFLKLLISSSAKHSVIGVKRPANFPDVALKKSKTDKSSESMDILISGLDMLPADVINEDAKSANAVPD
;
A
#
# COMPACT_ATOMS: atom_id res chain seq x y z
N MET A 1 -0.03 12.37 27.64
CA MET A 1 -1.35 12.78 27.11
C MET A 1 -1.31 14.28 26.89
N ALA A 2 -2.00 14.78 25.87
CA ALA A 2 -2.15 16.22 25.68
C ALA A 2 -3.03 16.80 26.81
N GLY A 3 -2.91 18.10 27.07
CA GLY A 3 -3.76 18.77 28.06
C GLY A 3 -5.10 19.23 27.44
N PRO A 4 -6.11 19.61 28.25
CA PRO A 4 -7.45 19.95 27.75
C PRO A 4 -7.48 21.01 26.65
N VAL A 5 -6.60 22.01 26.74
CA VAL A 5 -6.49 23.07 25.71
C VAL A 5 -5.98 22.52 24.37
N ALA A 6 -5.07 21.54 24.42
CA ALA A 6 -4.53 20.91 23.22
C ALA A 6 -5.54 19.92 22.59
N ASP A 7 -6.44 19.34 23.39
CA ASP A 7 -7.56 18.54 22.89
C ASP A 7 -8.55 19.45 22.13
N ILE A 8 -8.95 20.58 22.73
CA ILE A 8 -9.83 21.56 22.06
C ILE A 8 -9.20 22.10 20.77
N ALA A 9 -7.91 22.46 20.81
CA ALA A 9 -7.22 22.93 19.62
C ALA A 9 -7.17 21.85 18.52
N HIS A 10 -6.98 20.58 18.91
CA HIS A 10 -7.01 19.45 17.98
C HIS A 10 -8.40 19.28 17.36
N ASP A 11 -9.47 19.37 18.15
CA ASP A 11 -10.85 19.24 17.64
C ASP A 11 -11.22 20.36 16.67
N VAL A 12 -10.82 21.61 16.97
CA VAL A 12 -11.00 22.75 16.06
C VAL A 12 -10.21 22.53 14.77
N LEU A 13 -8.96 22.08 14.86
CA LEU A 13 -8.16 21.77 13.68
C LEU A 13 -8.78 20.63 12.86
N LEU A 14 -9.31 19.60 13.50
CA LEU A 14 -9.99 18.50 12.84
C LEU A 14 -11.17 19.04 12.04
N MET A 15 -12.06 19.79 12.68
CA MET A 15 -13.23 20.40 12.06
C MET A 15 -12.86 21.25 10.83
N VAL A 16 -11.91 22.18 10.98
CA VAL A 16 -11.52 23.08 9.88
C VAL A 16 -10.78 22.35 8.77
N CYS A 17 -9.99 21.32 9.10
CA CYS A 17 -9.18 20.60 8.12
C CYS A 17 -9.93 19.45 7.44
N THR A 18 -11.09 19.01 7.91
CA THR A 18 -11.82 17.87 7.30
C THR A 18 -13.18 18.23 6.73
N ASP A 19 -13.80 19.32 7.17
CA ASP A 19 -15.09 19.76 6.64
C ASP A 19 -14.92 20.86 5.57
N PRO A 20 -15.34 20.62 4.32
CA PRO A 20 -15.28 21.61 3.25
C PRO A 20 -15.96 22.95 3.56
N GLN A 21 -17.00 22.96 4.40
CA GLN A 21 -17.75 24.18 4.74
C GLN A 21 -16.91 25.22 5.48
N ASN A 22 -15.81 24.80 6.12
CA ASN A 22 -14.89 25.68 6.83
C ASN A 22 -13.84 26.35 5.91
N GLY A 23 -13.90 26.11 4.59
CA GLY A 23 -13.12 26.82 3.58
C GLY A 23 -11.66 26.40 3.41
N LEU A 24 -11.11 25.52 4.26
CA LEU A 24 -9.76 24.97 4.11
C LEU A 24 -9.75 23.66 3.32
N MET A 25 -10.64 22.73 3.65
CA MET A 25 -10.79 21.45 2.94
C MET A 25 -11.54 21.67 1.61
N PRO A 26 -11.07 21.14 0.47
CA PRO A 26 -11.85 21.15 -0.78
C PRO A 26 -13.02 20.17 -0.70
N GLY A 27 -14.13 20.49 -1.36
CA GLY A 27 -15.32 19.64 -1.46
C GLY A 27 -16.07 19.85 -2.76
N ALA A 28 -17.24 19.22 -2.89
CA ALA A 28 -18.11 19.41 -4.04
C ALA A 28 -18.51 20.89 -4.16
N GLY A 29 -18.12 21.55 -5.26
CA GLY A 29 -18.35 22.99 -5.48
C GLY A 29 -17.54 23.94 -4.60
N LEU A 30 -16.69 23.43 -3.70
CA LEU A 30 -15.89 24.23 -2.76
C LEU A 30 -14.40 24.07 -3.05
N LYS A 31 -13.77 25.15 -3.51
CA LYS A 31 -12.35 25.17 -3.90
C LYS A 31 -11.39 24.84 -2.74
N GLY A 32 -11.76 25.22 -1.51
CA GLY A 32 -10.90 25.11 -0.33
C GLY A 32 -9.57 25.87 -0.48
N ASN A 33 -8.57 25.48 0.33
CA ASN A 33 -7.20 25.95 0.21
C ASN A 33 -6.19 24.79 0.38
N GLN A 34 -6.10 23.98 -0.67
CA GLN A 34 -5.20 22.82 -0.73
C GLN A 34 -3.75 23.15 -0.37
N LYS A 35 -3.24 24.30 -0.84
CA LYS A 35 -1.86 24.72 -0.57
C LYS A 35 -1.61 24.87 0.93
N ARG A 36 -2.48 25.61 1.64
CA ARG A 36 -2.37 25.80 3.09
C ARG A 36 -2.51 24.49 3.84
N LEU A 37 -3.40 23.61 3.39
CA LEU A 37 -3.60 22.30 4.01
C LEU A 37 -2.36 21.41 3.84
N LEU A 38 -1.74 21.39 2.66
CA LEU A 38 -0.48 20.69 2.41
C LEU A 38 0.70 21.30 3.18
N ASP A 39 0.78 22.64 3.28
CA ASP A 39 1.76 23.33 4.14
C ASP A 39 1.60 22.91 5.62
N LEU A 40 0.36 22.76 6.09
CA LEU A 40 0.07 22.27 7.44
C LEU A 40 0.52 20.81 7.59
N MET A 41 0.09 19.91 6.70
CA MET A 41 0.44 18.49 6.73
C MET A 41 1.96 18.27 6.84
N ARG A 42 2.76 19.06 6.09
CA ARG A 42 4.23 19.00 6.13
C ARG A 42 4.84 19.46 7.47
N LYS A 43 4.16 20.34 8.19
CA LYS A 43 4.61 20.83 9.51
C LYS A 43 4.21 19.91 10.66
N LEU A 44 3.28 18.98 10.42
CA LEU A 44 2.87 18.00 11.42
C LEU A 44 4.05 17.10 11.81
N LYS A 45 3.94 16.54 13.01
CA LYS A 45 4.92 15.59 13.56
C LYS A 45 4.23 14.26 13.90
N PRO A 46 3.63 13.59 12.90
CA PRO A 46 2.82 12.38 13.11
C PRO A 46 3.60 11.22 13.75
N ASN A 47 4.93 11.16 13.56
CA ASN A 47 5.78 10.14 14.21
C ASN A 47 6.04 10.40 15.71
N LYS A 48 5.64 11.57 16.23
CA LYS A 48 5.96 12.01 17.60
C LYS A 48 4.73 12.42 18.41
N VAL A 49 3.69 12.91 17.74
CA VAL A 49 2.51 13.50 18.39
C VAL A 49 1.25 12.80 17.87
N ALA A 50 0.50 12.16 18.78
CA ALA A 50 -0.70 11.40 18.44
C ALA A 50 -1.78 12.26 17.76
N HIS A 51 -2.03 13.48 18.26
CA HIS A 51 -2.95 14.44 17.63
C HIS A 51 -2.54 14.78 16.20
N HIS A 52 -1.25 15.02 15.96
CA HIS A 52 -0.76 15.30 14.61
C HIS A 52 -0.95 14.11 13.68
N LYS A 53 -0.73 12.89 14.16
CA LYS A 53 -1.01 11.68 13.40
C LYS A 53 -2.49 11.57 13.08
N HIS A 54 -3.36 11.70 14.08
CA HIS A 54 -4.80 11.63 13.90
C HIS A 54 -5.31 12.67 12.89
N LEU A 55 -4.87 13.93 13.03
CA LEU A 55 -5.23 15.01 12.11
C LEU A 55 -4.78 14.73 10.68
N LEU A 56 -3.54 14.25 10.48
CA LEU A 56 -3.03 13.89 9.16
C LEU A 56 -3.87 12.79 8.51
N LEU A 57 -4.17 11.72 9.27
CA LEU A 57 -4.99 10.61 8.78
C LEU A 57 -6.42 11.06 8.45
N ALA A 58 -7.03 11.91 9.27
CA ALA A 58 -8.36 12.44 9.03
C ALA A 58 -8.44 13.32 7.77
N ILE A 59 -7.41 14.15 7.53
CA ILE A 59 -7.28 14.94 6.30
C ILE A 59 -7.20 14.02 5.08
N VAL A 60 -6.34 13.00 5.12
CA VAL A 60 -6.20 12.04 4.01
C VAL A 60 -7.50 11.28 3.75
N LYS A 61 -8.20 10.86 4.81
CA LYS A 61 -9.49 10.20 4.70
C LYS A 61 -10.52 11.08 3.97
N GLY A 62 -10.61 12.35 4.35
CA GLY A 62 -11.55 13.29 3.74
C GLY A 62 -11.21 13.64 2.29
N ARG A 63 -9.91 13.66 1.94
CA ARG A 63 -9.46 13.97 0.58
C ARG A 63 -8.25 13.11 0.16
N PRO A 64 -8.50 11.92 -0.41
CA PRO A 64 -7.45 11.00 -0.87
C PRO A 64 -6.42 11.61 -1.81
N ASN A 65 -6.80 12.57 -2.65
CA ASN A 65 -5.88 13.21 -3.61
C ASN A 65 -4.71 13.97 -2.95
N LEU A 66 -4.89 14.47 -1.73
CA LEU A 66 -3.82 15.12 -0.96
C LEU A 66 -2.75 14.14 -0.52
N CYS A 67 -3.08 12.85 -0.40
CA CYS A 67 -2.12 11.80 -0.06
C CYS A 67 -0.98 11.75 -1.09
N SER A 68 -1.30 11.76 -2.39
CA SER A 68 -0.28 11.71 -3.44
C SER A 68 0.72 12.83 -3.32
N VAL A 69 0.24 14.06 -3.13
CA VAL A 69 1.11 15.25 -3.06
C VAL A 69 1.95 15.22 -1.79
N TYR A 70 1.37 14.79 -0.68
CA TYR A 70 2.10 14.62 0.57
C TYR A 70 3.17 13.52 0.49
N MET A 71 2.90 12.42 -0.23
CA MET A 71 3.84 11.32 -0.44
C MET A 71 5.00 11.69 -1.37
N ASP A 72 4.76 12.53 -2.39
CA ASP A 72 5.81 13.06 -3.26
C ASP A 72 6.81 13.95 -2.48
N GLU A 73 6.35 14.64 -1.43
CA GLU A 73 7.16 15.48 -0.53
C GLU A 73 7.34 14.87 0.87
N PHE A 74 7.34 13.53 0.97
CA PHE A 74 7.33 12.86 2.28
C PHE A 74 8.57 13.23 3.11
N PRO A 75 8.41 13.74 4.36
CA PRO A 75 9.51 14.38 5.09
C PRO A 75 10.49 13.41 5.75
N TYR A 76 10.33 12.10 5.55
CA TYR A 76 11.13 11.06 6.19
C TYR A 76 11.80 10.15 5.18
N ASN A 77 13.01 9.68 5.51
CA ASN A 77 13.72 8.73 4.67
C ASN A 77 13.06 7.34 4.73
N LEU A 78 12.75 6.80 3.56
CA LEU A 78 12.09 5.50 3.37
C LEU A 78 13.08 4.37 3.03
N GLU A 79 14.36 4.68 2.81
CA GLU A 79 15.41 3.69 2.57
C GLU A 79 15.52 2.69 3.74
N PRO A 80 15.43 1.37 3.50
CA PRO A 80 15.44 0.35 4.55
C PRO A 80 16.66 0.45 5.44
N ASN A 81 16.44 0.67 6.73
CA ASN A 81 17.47 0.68 7.76
C ASN A 81 16.89 0.35 9.14
N ALA A 82 17.74 -0.07 10.07
CA ALA A 82 17.31 -0.55 11.39
C ALA A 82 16.92 0.56 12.40
N SER A 83 16.81 1.83 11.97
CA SER A 83 16.47 2.92 12.90
C SER A 83 14.99 2.90 13.32
N THR A 84 14.73 3.32 14.55
CA THR A 84 13.37 3.53 15.06
C THR A 84 12.62 4.63 14.29
N SER A 85 13.35 5.63 13.80
CA SER A 85 12.81 6.69 12.92
C SER A 85 12.29 6.13 11.60
N TRP A 86 13.03 5.21 10.97
CA TRP A 86 12.59 4.56 9.75
C TRP A 86 11.35 3.69 10.00
N PHE A 87 11.35 2.88 11.06
CA PHE A 87 10.19 2.05 11.38
C PHE A 87 8.94 2.88 11.68
N SER A 88 9.10 4.01 12.36
CA SER A 88 8.02 4.97 12.61
C SER A 88 7.50 5.60 11.32
N ALA A 89 8.41 5.98 10.42
CA ALA A 89 8.05 6.54 9.11
C ALA A 89 7.30 5.53 8.23
N ILE A 90 7.76 4.28 8.17
CA ILE A 90 7.07 3.20 7.45
C ILE A 90 5.71 2.90 8.07
N SER A 91 5.62 2.85 9.41
CA SER A 91 4.36 2.66 10.11
C SER A 91 3.36 3.78 9.79
N LEU A 92 3.83 5.03 9.75
CA LEU A 92 3.00 6.16 9.34
C LEU A 92 2.53 6.02 7.90
N VAL A 93 3.41 5.67 6.96
CA VAL A 93 3.00 5.47 5.56
C VAL A 93 1.94 4.37 5.47
N THR A 94 2.14 3.24 6.14
CA THR A 94 1.14 2.16 6.14
C THR A 94 -0.19 2.62 6.70
N ASP A 95 -0.19 3.45 7.75
CA ASP A 95 -1.41 3.98 8.33
C ASP A 95 -2.11 4.93 7.35
N ILE A 96 -1.35 5.79 6.66
CA ILE A 96 -1.89 6.70 5.64
C ILE A 96 -2.53 5.91 4.49
N ILE A 97 -1.83 4.92 3.94
CA ILE A 97 -2.34 4.05 2.87
C ILE A 97 -3.63 3.35 3.33
N SER A 98 -3.63 2.75 4.51
CA SER A 98 -4.80 2.04 5.05
C SER A 98 -6.01 2.95 5.38
N THR A 99 -5.81 4.27 5.43
CA THR A 99 -6.85 5.25 5.75
C THR A 99 -7.57 5.79 4.52
N VAL A 100 -7.01 5.57 3.32
CA VAL A 100 -7.58 6.07 2.07
C VAL A 100 -8.99 5.51 1.87
N ASP A 101 -9.96 6.40 1.72
CA ASP A 101 -11.33 6.05 1.38
C ASP A 101 -11.44 5.83 -0.14
N VAL A 102 -11.47 4.57 -0.55
CA VAL A 102 -11.52 4.16 -1.96
C VAL A 102 -12.80 4.62 -2.63
N ASP A 103 -13.95 4.52 -1.95
CA ASP A 103 -15.23 4.86 -2.53
C ASP A 103 -15.32 6.38 -2.77
N ALA A 104 -14.81 7.18 -1.84
CA ALA A 104 -14.68 8.63 -2.03
C ALA A 104 -13.70 9.00 -3.15
N ALA A 105 -12.58 8.26 -3.28
CA ALA A 105 -11.60 8.47 -4.36
C ALA A 105 -12.21 8.16 -5.73
N VAL A 106 -12.87 7.00 -5.85
CA VAL A 106 -13.59 6.55 -7.04
C VAL A 106 -14.70 7.54 -7.39
N ALA A 107 -15.54 7.96 -6.44
CA ALA A 107 -16.57 8.95 -6.67
C ALA A 107 -16.00 10.28 -7.21
N THR A 108 -14.84 10.72 -6.71
CA THR A 108 -14.17 11.94 -7.20
C THR A 108 -13.68 11.78 -8.64
N ILE A 109 -13.10 10.63 -8.99
CA ILE A 109 -12.66 10.31 -10.37
C ILE A 109 -13.85 10.38 -11.35
N PHE A 110 -15.02 9.88 -10.93
CA PHE A 110 -16.20 9.77 -11.79
C PHE A 110 -17.19 10.93 -11.69
N ALA A 111 -16.97 11.90 -10.79
CA ALA A 111 -17.77 13.12 -10.69
C ALA A 111 -17.55 14.08 -11.87
N HIS A 112 -16.44 13.95 -12.61
CA HIS A 112 -16.14 14.78 -13.78
C HIS A 112 -16.97 14.36 -15.00
N SER A 113 -17.60 15.34 -15.65
CA SER A 113 -18.42 15.15 -16.86
C SER A 113 -17.63 14.47 -17.99
N SER A 114 -18.35 13.90 -18.95
CA SER A 114 -17.81 13.09 -20.06
C SER A 114 -16.81 13.81 -20.97
N ASP A 115 -16.64 15.13 -20.85
CA ASP A 115 -15.74 15.92 -21.71
C ASP A 115 -14.28 16.01 -21.22
N GLU A 116 -13.95 15.56 -19.99
CA GLU A 116 -12.60 15.74 -19.41
C GLU A 116 -11.85 14.43 -19.08
N SER A 117 -11.74 13.52 -20.06
CA SER A 117 -11.00 12.24 -19.91
C SER A 117 -9.54 12.43 -19.42
N ILE A 118 -8.88 13.54 -19.81
CA ILE A 118 -7.51 13.89 -19.37
C ILE A 118 -7.47 14.22 -17.87
N ALA A 119 -8.46 14.96 -17.35
CA ALA A 119 -8.51 15.32 -15.93
C ALA A 119 -8.73 14.07 -15.07
N ARG A 120 -9.61 13.17 -15.52
CA ARG A 120 -9.87 11.87 -14.86
C ARG A 120 -8.63 10.99 -14.79
N THR A 121 -7.86 10.91 -15.88
CA THR A 121 -6.61 10.13 -15.93
C THR A 121 -5.57 10.70 -14.95
N LYS A 122 -5.48 12.04 -14.83
CA LYS A 122 -4.58 12.69 -13.87
C LYS A 122 -4.98 12.42 -12.42
N GLU A 123 -6.26 12.51 -12.10
CA GLU A 123 -6.79 12.25 -10.75
C GLU A 123 -6.54 10.79 -10.36
N LEU A 124 -6.84 9.84 -11.25
CA LEU A 124 -6.52 8.43 -11.02
C LEU A 124 -5.01 8.21 -10.84
N HIS A 125 -4.18 8.79 -11.71
CA HIS A 125 -2.74 8.66 -11.58
C HIS A 125 -2.26 9.20 -10.23
N GLY A 126 -2.86 10.29 -9.73
CA GLY A 126 -2.67 10.76 -8.36
C GLY A 126 -3.06 9.71 -7.32
N GLN A 127 -4.23 9.08 -7.45
CA GLN A 127 -4.63 8.00 -6.53
C GLN A 127 -3.64 6.83 -6.54
N LEU A 128 -3.19 6.38 -7.71
CA LEU A 128 -2.18 5.32 -7.83
C LEU A 128 -0.87 5.67 -7.13
N LYS A 129 -0.44 6.93 -7.20
CA LYS A 129 0.73 7.42 -6.46
C LYS A 129 0.54 7.43 -4.95
N CYS A 130 -0.68 7.43 -4.43
CA CYS A 130 -0.92 7.23 -2.99
C CYS A 130 -0.80 5.74 -2.60
N ILE A 131 -1.24 4.82 -3.46
CA ILE A 131 -1.20 3.37 -3.22
C ILE A 131 0.25 2.84 -3.25
N ILE A 132 1.00 3.25 -4.27
CA ILE A 132 2.41 2.91 -4.46
C ILE A 132 3.19 4.23 -4.62
N PRO A 133 3.56 4.88 -3.51
CA PRO A 133 4.39 6.07 -3.59
C PRO A 133 5.70 5.80 -4.32
N ARG A 134 6.15 6.77 -5.13
CA ARG A 134 7.39 6.66 -5.95
C ARG A 134 8.63 6.29 -5.14
N ALA A 135 8.63 6.58 -3.84
CA ALA A 135 9.71 6.21 -2.93
C ALA A 135 9.80 4.68 -2.69
N PHE A 136 8.78 3.90 -3.04
CA PHE A 136 8.70 2.45 -2.80
C PHE A 136 8.94 1.64 -4.07
N THR A 137 10.11 1.86 -4.65
CA THR A 137 10.56 1.15 -5.85
C THR A 137 10.87 -0.33 -5.55
N ARG A 138 10.90 -1.16 -6.60
CA ARG A 138 11.31 -2.57 -6.48
C ARG A 138 12.63 -2.77 -5.72
N PRO A 139 13.71 -2.00 -5.98
CA PRO A 139 14.95 -2.10 -5.20
C PRO A 139 14.76 -1.87 -3.70
N VAL A 140 13.97 -0.86 -3.31
CA VAL A 140 13.68 -0.53 -1.90
C VAL A 140 12.92 -1.67 -1.23
N ILE A 141 11.89 -2.22 -1.90
CA ILE A 141 11.12 -3.36 -1.40
C ILE A 141 12.03 -4.59 -1.24
N ASN A 142 12.80 -4.94 -2.28
CA ASN A 142 13.70 -6.10 -2.24
C ASN A 142 14.73 -5.98 -1.13
N LYS A 143 15.35 -4.80 -0.98
CA LYS A 143 16.32 -4.51 0.08
C LYS A 143 15.70 -4.66 1.46
N GLY A 144 14.46 -4.20 1.66
CA GLY A 144 13.73 -4.35 2.91
C GLY A 144 13.38 -5.80 3.25
N LEU A 145 12.87 -6.57 2.28
CA LEU A 145 12.50 -7.99 2.47
C LEU A 145 13.70 -8.91 2.75
N LEU A 146 14.85 -8.58 2.16
CA LEU A 146 16.12 -9.30 2.35
C LEU A 146 16.94 -8.79 3.54
N HIS A 147 16.50 -7.73 4.21
CA HIS A 147 17.22 -7.11 5.31
C HIS A 147 17.42 -8.09 6.48
N SER A 148 18.56 -8.05 7.18
CA SER A 148 18.83 -8.97 8.30
C SER A 148 17.95 -8.73 9.53
N ASN A 149 17.67 -7.46 9.83
CA ASN A 149 16.79 -7.06 10.92
C ASN A 149 15.31 -7.39 10.65
N ILE A 150 14.67 -8.10 11.58
CA ILE A 150 13.27 -8.56 11.48
C ILE A 150 12.24 -7.42 11.47
N LEU A 151 12.50 -6.31 12.16
CA LEU A 151 11.61 -5.15 12.16
C LEU A 151 11.61 -4.46 10.81
N VAL A 152 12.75 -4.47 10.10
CA VAL A 152 12.85 -3.95 8.74
C VAL A 152 12.04 -4.82 7.78
N LYS A 153 12.22 -6.14 7.85
CA LYS A 153 11.40 -7.09 7.07
C LYS A 153 9.90 -6.89 7.34
N HIS A 154 9.51 -6.81 8.62
CA HIS A 154 8.13 -6.62 9.02
C HIS A 154 7.55 -5.30 8.50
N GLY A 155 8.28 -4.19 8.65
CA GLY A 155 7.85 -2.88 8.14
C GLY A 155 7.64 -2.91 6.62
N THR A 156 8.58 -3.48 5.87
CA THR A 156 8.46 -3.63 4.42
C THR A 156 7.30 -4.54 4.03
N LEU A 157 7.09 -5.65 4.75
CA LEU A 157 5.96 -6.56 4.54
C LEU A 157 4.62 -5.87 4.77
N ARG A 158 4.48 -5.13 5.87
CA ARG A 158 3.28 -4.38 6.20
C ARG A 158 2.96 -3.35 5.12
N LEU A 159 3.98 -2.62 4.66
CA LEU A 159 3.85 -1.68 3.55
C LEU A 159 3.28 -2.35 2.30
N VAL A 160 3.90 -3.45 1.85
CA VAL A 160 3.42 -4.14 0.65
C VAL A 160 2.00 -4.67 0.84
N LEU A 161 1.69 -5.23 2.02
CA LEU A 161 0.35 -5.73 2.31
C LEU A 161 -0.71 -4.63 2.22
N GLU A 162 -0.49 -3.48 2.86
CA GLU A 162 -1.49 -2.39 2.85
C GLU A 162 -1.63 -1.77 1.45
N SER A 163 -0.53 -1.63 0.69
CA SER A 163 -0.61 -1.22 -0.72
C SER A 163 -1.43 -2.19 -1.57
N LEU A 164 -1.22 -3.51 -1.41
CA LEU A 164 -1.95 -4.53 -2.17
C LEU A 164 -3.44 -4.59 -1.79
N LYS A 165 -3.79 -4.39 -0.51
CA LYS A 165 -5.19 -4.31 -0.08
C LYS A 165 -5.89 -3.12 -0.71
N LEU A 166 -5.32 -1.92 -0.56
CA LEU A 166 -5.91 -0.71 -1.11
C LEU A 166 -6.08 -0.79 -2.63
N LEU A 167 -5.10 -1.40 -3.31
CA LEU A 167 -5.19 -1.69 -4.72
C LEU A 167 -6.34 -2.64 -5.07
N ASN A 168 -6.46 -3.74 -4.34
CA ASN A 168 -7.54 -4.70 -4.53
C ASN A 168 -8.91 -4.04 -4.32
N ASP A 169 -9.03 -3.19 -3.31
CA ASP A 169 -10.26 -2.46 -3.01
C ASP A 169 -10.60 -1.48 -4.15
N LEU A 170 -9.60 -0.76 -4.70
CA LEU A 170 -9.78 0.11 -5.87
C LEU A 170 -10.27 -0.68 -7.09
N LEU A 171 -9.61 -1.79 -7.43
CA LEU A 171 -9.99 -2.62 -8.58
C LEU A 171 -11.40 -3.18 -8.39
N THR A 172 -11.75 -3.63 -7.19
CA THR A 172 -13.08 -4.16 -6.86
C THR A 172 -14.14 -3.07 -7.00
N SER A 173 -13.91 -1.87 -6.45
CA SER A 173 -14.83 -0.73 -6.57
C SER A 173 -15.05 -0.34 -8.04
N MET A 174 -13.97 -0.28 -8.83
CA MET A 174 -14.08 -0.08 -10.28
C MET A 174 -14.91 -1.16 -10.98
N GLU A 175 -14.70 -2.45 -10.64
CA GLU A 175 -15.50 -3.54 -11.21
C GLU A 175 -16.98 -3.46 -10.85
N THR A 176 -17.32 -3.05 -9.62
CA THR A 176 -18.73 -2.84 -9.23
C THR A 176 -19.38 -1.74 -10.05
N LEU A 177 -18.69 -0.63 -10.30
CA LEU A 177 -19.18 0.44 -11.18
C LEU A 177 -19.37 -0.01 -12.64
N ILE A 178 -18.46 -0.85 -13.16
CA ILE A 178 -18.63 -1.45 -14.51
C ILE A 178 -19.90 -2.29 -14.54
N LYS A 179 -20.13 -3.13 -13.52
CA LYS A 179 -21.32 -4.00 -13.46
C LYS A 179 -22.61 -3.19 -13.34
N ASP A 180 -22.63 -2.17 -12.49
CA ASP A 180 -23.81 -1.33 -12.26
C ASP A 180 -24.21 -0.53 -13.51
N SER A 181 -23.23 -0.03 -14.27
CA SER A 181 -23.49 0.68 -15.52
C SER A 181 -24.04 -0.24 -16.61
N VAL A 182 -23.58 -1.49 -16.71
CA VAL A 182 -24.10 -2.49 -17.64
C VAL A 182 -25.51 -2.96 -17.24
N ALA A 183 -25.76 -3.19 -15.95
CA ALA A 183 -27.07 -3.60 -15.45
C ALA A 183 -28.15 -2.53 -15.70
N LYS A 184 -27.82 -1.25 -15.50
CA LYS A 184 -28.72 -0.13 -15.82
C LYS A 184 -29.02 -0.05 -17.32
N GLN A 185 -28.06 -0.34 -18.19
CA GLN A 185 -28.27 -0.37 -19.64
C GLN A 185 -29.25 -1.48 -20.07
N GLY A 186 -29.26 -2.63 -19.37
CA GLY A 186 -30.22 -3.72 -19.57
C GLY A 186 -31.64 -3.42 -19.05
N ALA A 187 -31.77 -2.58 -18.02
CA ALA A 187 -33.06 -2.16 -17.48
C ALA A 187 -33.71 -1.03 -18.31
N VAL A 188 -32.93 -0.05 -18.79
CA VAL A 188 -33.41 1.04 -19.64
C VAL A 188 -33.92 0.50 -20.99
N SER A 189 -33.30 -0.55 -21.52
CA SER A 189 -33.78 -1.22 -22.75
C SER A 189 -35.06 -2.04 -22.55
N PHE A 190 -35.44 -2.39 -21.31
CA PHE A 190 -36.73 -3.01 -20.98
C PHE A 190 -37.83 -1.97 -20.73
N GLU A 191 -37.51 -0.81 -20.16
CA GLU A 191 -38.47 0.29 -19.96
C GLU A 191 -38.79 1.05 -21.26
N GLU A 192 -37.82 1.23 -22.18
CA GLU A 192 -38.09 1.78 -23.52
C GLU A 192 -39.02 0.88 -24.37
N GLY A 193 -39.20 -0.38 -23.98
CA GLY A 193 -40.18 -1.30 -24.56
C GLY A 193 -41.61 -1.15 -24.03
N MET A 194 -41.85 -0.35 -22.98
CA MET A 194 -43.16 -0.19 -22.33
C MET A 194 -43.72 1.24 -22.31
N VAL A 195 -43.07 2.23 -22.92
CA VAL A 195 -43.62 3.61 -23.02
C VAL A 195 -44.55 3.82 -24.22
N ASN A 196 -45.13 2.75 -24.79
CA ASN A 196 -46.05 2.86 -25.92
C ASN A 196 -47.44 2.25 -25.65
N LEU A 197 -47.97 2.50 -24.44
CA LEU A 197 -49.42 2.42 -24.21
C LEU A 197 -49.91 3.77 -23.65
N GLN A 198 -50.47 4.56 -24.56
CA GLN A 198 -51.42 5.66 -24.37
C GLN A 198 -51.76 6.05 -22.92
N ASN A 199 -51.32 7.25 -22.51
CA ASN A 199 -51.96 7.97 -21.40
C ASN A 199 -53.38 8.40 -21.81
N PRO A 200 -54.44 8.10 -21.04
CA PRO A 200 -55.68 8.87 -21.10
C PRO A 200 -55.52 10.18 -20.31
N PRO A 201 -56.19 11.27 -20.69
CA PRO A 201 -56.01 12.56 -20.06
C PRO A 201 -56.85 12.69 -18.80
N GLY A 202 -56.23 13.23 -17.74
CA GLY A 202 -56.93 13.75 -16.57
C GLY A 202 -56.66 12.97 -15.30
N LEU A 203 -55.72 13.45 -14.49
CA LEU A 203 -55.82 13.54 -13.02
C LEU A 203 -54.52 14.18 -12.50
N ASN A 204 -54.56 15.50 -12.30
CA ASN A 204 -53.67 16.17 -11.37
C ASN A 204 -54.28 16.00 -9.97
N SER A 205 -53.51 15.56 -8.97
CA SER A 205 -53.40 16.22 -7.65
C SER A 205 -52.90 15.29 -6.54
N LEU A 206 -52.09 15.87 -5.65
CA LEU A 206 -51.75 15.47 -4.27
C LEU A 206 -50.87 14.21 -4.16
N THR A 207 -49.62 14.34 -3.73
CA THR A 207 -49.32 14.57 -2.31
C THR A 207 -47.93 15.17 -2.07
N HIS A 208 -47.83 15.78 -0.89
CA HIS A 208 -46.84 16.72 -0.38
C HIS A 208 -45.96 16.05 0.68
N LEU A 209 -44.66 16.41 0.65
CA LEU A 209 -43.57 16.22 1.62
C LEU A 209 -43.24 14.80 2.11
N ASP A 210 -42.00 14.39 1.84
CA ASP A 210 -41.08 14.10 2.94
C ASP A 210 -39.67 14.60 2.62
N MET A 211 -39.01 15.15 3.64
CA MET A 211 -37.73 15.84 3.60
C MET A 211 -36.72 14.98 4.35
N HIS A 212 -35.87 14.20 3.67
CA HIS A 212 -34.57 13.76 4.18
C HIS A 212 -33.71 13.05 3.12
N SER A 213 -32.39 13.28 3.21
CA SER A 213 -31.29 12.71 2.42
C SER A 213 -30.93 13.42 1.10
N ILE A 214 -30.20 14.54 1.22
CA ILE A 214 -29.33 15.05 0.16
C ILE A 214 -28.12 14.11 0.06
N VAL A 215 -28.33 12.96 -0.57
CA VAL A 215 -27.30 12.32 -1.37
C VAL A 215 -27.75 12.59 -2.78
N ASP A 216 -27.16 13.60 -3.40
CA ASP A 216 -27.38 13.92 -4.80
C ASP A 216 -26.90 12.69 -5.59
N ARG A 217 -27.82 11.76 -5.85
CA ARG A 217 -27.57 10.62 -6.71
C ARG A 217 -27.39 11.21 -8.09
N VAL A 218 -26.13 11.42 -8.47
CA VAL A 218 -25.76 11.73 -9.85
C VAL A 218 -26.52 10.75 -10.74
N ASP A 219 -27.47 11.26 -11.51
CA ASP A 219 -28.24 10.49 -12.47
C ASP A 219 -27.28 10.06 -13.59
N LEU A 220 -26.63 8.92 -13.36
CA LEU A 220 -25.66 8.32 -14.24
C LEU A 220 -26.40 7.57 -15.35
N SER A 221 -26.82 8.29 -16.39
CA SER A 221 -27.22 7.67 -17.66
C SER A 221 -26.04 6.83 -18.21
N PRO A 222 -26.23 5.53 -18.48
CA PRO A 222 -25.16 4.63 -18.87
C PRO A 222 -24.87 4.78 -20.37
N ASP A 223 -23.91 5.63 -20.70
CA ASP A 223 -23.34 5.67 -22.05
C ASP A 223 -22.34 4.50 -22.21
N LYS A 224 -22.48 3.74 -23.30
CA LYS A 224 -21.54 2.69 -23.72
C LYS A 224 -20.09 3.21 -23.71
N ALA A 225 -19.88 4.47 -24.08
CA ALA A 225 -18.58 5.13 -24.05
C ALA A 225 -17.95 5.15 -22.64
N ARG A 226 -18.74 5.41 -21.59
CA ARG A 226 -18.26 5.47 -20.20
C ARG A 226 -17.83 4.10 -19.68
N THR A 227 -18.52 3.04 -20.09
CA THR A 227 -18.16 1.67 -19.69
C THR A 227 -16.85 1.21 -20.32
N GLU A 228 -16.59 1.59 -21.57
CA GLU A 228 -15.34 1.31 -22.26
C GLU A 228 -14.18 2.10 -21.64
N GLU A 229 -14.41 3.38 -21.32
CA GLU A 229 -13.43 4.21 -20.62
C GLU A 229 -13.04 3.61 -19.26
N LEU A 230 -14.01 3.10 -18.50
CA LEU A 230 -13.75 2.44 -17.21
C LEU A 230 -12.94 1.14 -17.36
N ARG A 231 -13.16 0.37 -18.42
CA ARG A 231 -12.32 -0.81 -18.74
C ARG A 231 -10.90 -0.41 -19.13
N ALA A 232 -10.74 0.59 -19.99
CA ALA A 232 -9.43 1.09 -20.37
C ALA A 232 -8.65 1.56 -19.14
N LEU A 233 -9.34 2.21 -18.21
CA LEU A 233 -8.79 2.68 -16.96
C LEU A 233 -8.33 1.53 -16.05
N LYS A 234 -9.12 0.46 -15.94
CA LYS A 234 -8.73 -0.76 -15.21
C LYS A 234 -7.46 -1.39 -15.79
N ILE A 235 -7.38 -1.52 -17.11
CA ILE A 235 -6.19 -2.05 -17.80
C ILE A 235 -4.97 -1.17 -17.53
N TYR A 236 -5.15 0.16 -17.54
CA TYR A 236 -4.09 1.10 -17.21
C TYR A 236 -3.55 0.86 -15.79
N VAL A 237 -4.44 0.80 -14.79
CA VAL A 237 -4.08 0.50 -13.39
C VAL A 237 -3.27 -0.79 -13.30
N GLU A 238 -3.78 -1.90 -13.87
CA GLU A 238 -3.11 -3.20 -13.88
C GLU A 238 -1.71 -3.15 -14.53
N SER A 239 -1.56 -2.37 -15.60
CA SER A 239 -0.28 -2.21 -16.31
C SER A 239 0.75 -1.42 -15.49
N GLU A 240 0.31 -0.34 -14.82
CA GLU A 240 1.17 0.51 -14.00
C GLU A 240 1.69 -0.27 -12.79
N ILE A 241 0.84 -1.08 -12.15
CA ILE A 241 1.23 -1.94 -11.02
C ILE A 241 2.26 -2.97 -11.45
N ARG A 242 2.07 -3.57 -12.64
CA ARG A 242 3.03 -4.52 -13.20
C ARG A 242 4.37 -3.85 -13.52
N ALA A 243 4.41 -2.55 -13.77
CA ALA A 243 5.64 -1.80 -13.97
C ALA A 243 6.37 -1.51 -12.64
N GLU A 244 5.63 -1.18 -11.58
CA GLU A 244 6.18 -0.69 -10.31
C GLU A 244 6.46 -1.80 -9.28
N LEU A 245 5.63 -2.84 -9.19
CA LEU A 245 5.80 -3.92 -8.21
C LEU A 245 6.67 -5.07 -8.74
N PRO A 246 7.42 -5.78 -7.87
CA PRO A 246 8.10 -7.01 -8.26
C PRO A 246 7.10 -8.04 -8.79
N ASP A 247 7.55 -8.89 -9.72
CA ASP A 247 6.75 -10.01 -10.20
C ASP A 247 6.24 -10.87 -9.01
N PRO A 248 4.97 -11.30 -9.00
CA PRO A 248 4.39 -12.04 -7.87
C PRO A 248 5.18 -13.31 -7.50
N GLN A 249 5.75 -14.03 -8.48
CA GLN A 249 6.55 -15.20 -8.19
C GLN A 249 7.89 -14.82 -7.55
N VAL A 250 8.51 -13.73 -8.01
CA VAL A 250 9.72 -13.18 -7.39
C VAL A 250 9.43 -12.75 -5.96
N PHE A 251 8.31 -12.06 -5.74
CA PHE A 251 7.86 -11.65 -4.42
C PHE A 251 7.69 -12.85 -3.48
N LEU A 252 6.95 -13.88 -3.89
CA LEU A 252 6.77 -15.11 -3.11
C LEU A 252 8.10 -15.82 -2.81
N LYS A 253 9.01 -15.89 -3.78
CA LYS A 253 10.36 -16.44 -3.55
C LYS A 253 11.13 -15.66 -2.50
N LEU A 254 11.09 -14.32 -2.52
CA LEU A 254 11.75 -13.47 -1.52
C LEU A 254 11.18 -13.72 -0.12
N LEU A 255 9.86 -13.90 0.01
CA LEU A 255 9.22 -14.24 1.28
C LEU A 255 9.67 -15.61 1.81
N ILE A 256 9.70 -16.62 0.94
CA ILE A 256 10.11 -17.99 1.29
C ILE A 256 11.59 -18.02 1.70
N SER A 257 12.47 -17.39 0.92
CA SER A 257 13.91 -17.28 1.23
C SER A 257 14.19 -16.53 2.54
N SER A 258 13.33 -15.57 2.89
CA SER A 258 13.44 -14.83 4.16
C SER A 258 13.05 -15.69 5.37
N SER A 259 12.05 -16.58 5.20
CA SER A 259 11.59 -17.52 6.23
C SER A 259 12.59 -18.65 6.50
N ALA A 260 13.20 -19.21 5.44
CA ALA A 260 14.16 -20.32 5.56
C ALA A 260 15.38 -19.99 6.44
N LYS A 261 15.82 -18.72 6.48
CA LYS A 261 16.95 -18.27 7.30
C LYS A 261 16.64 -18.20 8.81
N HIS A 262 15.37 -18.14 9.21
CA HIS A 262 14.96 -18.14 10.62
C HIS A 262 14.68 -19.55 11.18
N SER A 263 14.63 -20.58 10.33
CA SER A 263 14.38 -21.97 10.73
C SER A 263 15.56 -22.65 11.45
N VAL A 264 16.72 -21.99 11.58
CA VAL A 264 17.92 -22.56 12.23
C VAL A 264 17.90 -22.37 13.76
N ILE A 265 16.95 -21.62 14.31
CA ILE A 265 16.75 -21.56 15.78
C ILE A 265 15.78 -22.67 16.16
N GLY A 266 16.36 -23.84 16.45
CA GLY A 266 15.65 -25.08 16.73
C GLY A 266 14.69 -24.98 17.91
N VAL A 267 13.38 -25.06 17.61
CA VAL A 267 12.38 -25.51 18.57
C VAL A 267 12.41 -27.04 18.54
N LYS A 268 13.21 -27.64 19.43
CA LYS A 268 13.09 -29.06 19.77
C LYS A 268 11.70 -29.30 20.34
N ARG A 269 10.80 -29.90 19.55
CA ARG A 269 9.55 -30.46 20.09
C ARG A 269 9.90 -31.69 20.92
N PRO A 270 9.42 -31.83 22.17
CA PRO A 270 9.48 -33.11 22.85
C PRO A 270 8.50 -34.06 22.17
N ALA A 271 9.03 -35.16 21.62
CA ALA A 271 8.24 -36.25 21.10
C ALA A 271 7.60 -37.00 22.28
N ASN A 272 6.28 -36.92 22.40
CA ASN A 272 5.48 -37.82 23.22
C ASN A 272 4.43 -38.48 22.31
N PHE A 273 4.77 -39.64 21.76
CA PHE A 273 3.78 -40.71 21.55
C PHE A 273 4.47 -42.05 21.82
N PRO A 274 3.75 -43.00 22.46
CA PRO A 274 4.37 -44.12 23.14
C PRO A 274 4.70 -45.28 22.19
N ASP A 275 5.83 -45.89 22.53
CA ASP A 275 6.33 -47.22 22.23
C ASP A 275 5.24 -48.28 22.01
N VAL A 276 5.33 -49.02 20.90
CA VAL A 276 5.09 -50.47 20.87
C VAL A 276 6.13 -51.11 19.96
N ALA A 277 7.16 -51.67 20.60
CA ALA A 277 7.72 -53.02 20.41
C ALA A 277 8.10 -53.47 18.98
N LEU A 278 9.24 -54.10 18.71
CA LEU A 278 9.95 -55.04 19.54
C LEU A 278 11.38 -55.25 18.99
N LYS A 279 12.34 -55.21 19.92
CA LYS A 279 13.72 -55.74 19.88
C LYS A 279 13.92 -56.95 18.94
N LYS A 280 15.08 -57.04 18.28
CA LYS A 280 16.23 -57.84 18.74
C LYS A 280 17.43 -57.76 17.77
N SER A 281 18.58 -58.06 18.36
CA SER A 281 19.95 -57.76 17.99
C SER A 281 20.71 -58.91 17.30
N LYS A 282 21.81 -58.51 16.63
CA LYS A 282 23.18 -59.12 16.63
C LYS A 282 23.59 -60.14 15.54
N THR A 283 24.66 -59.77 14.79
CA THR A 283 25.86 -60.54 14.28
C THR A 283 25.62 -61.76 13.37
N ASP A 284 26.39 -62.14 12.33
CA ASP A 284 27.82 -62.02 11.95
C ASP A 284 28.01 -62.37 10.43
N LYS A 285 29.08 -61.84 9.77
CA LYS A 285 29.78 -62.18 8.47
C LYS A 285 28.97 -62.32 7.15
N SER A 286 29.46 -61.92 5.96
CA SER A 286 30.81 -61.96 5.36
C SER A 286 30.99 -60.95 4.20
N SER A 287 32.25 -60.48 3.99
CA SER A 287 32.95 -60.11 2.72
C SER A 287 32.17 -59.33 1.62
N GLU A 288 32.62 -58.20 1.06
CA GLU A 288 33.91 -57.89 0.45
C GLU A 288 34.11 -56.35 0.33
N SER A 289 35.39 -55.99 0.26
CA SER A 289 36.04 -54.72 -0.11
C SER A 289 35.26 -53.62 -0.85
N MET A 290 35.39 -52.36 -0.40
CA MET A 290 36.38 -51.41 -0.96
C MET A 290 36.41 -50.10 -0.16
N ASP A 291 37.64 -49.64 0.08
CA ASP A 291 38.04 -48.64 1.06
C ASP A 291 37.75 -47.19 0.64
N ILE A 292 37.46 -46.40 1.67
CA ILE A 292 37.26 -44.95 1.64
C ILE A 292 38.64 -44.28 1.61
N LEU A 293 38.96 -43.57 0.53
CA LEU A 293 40.15 -42.70 0.46
C LEU A 293 39.81 -41.31 1.00
N ILE A 294 40.24 -41.06 2.25
CA ILE A 294 40.41 -39.74 2.83
C ILE A 294 41.87 -39.35 2.62
N SER A 295 42.12 -38.32 1.81
CA SER A 295 43.43 -37.65 1.77
C SER A 295 43.35 -36.35 2.55
N GLY A 296 44.01 -36.35 3.71
CA GLY A 296 44.58 -35.16 4.31
C GLY A 296 46.00 -35.53 4.77
N LEU A 297 46.96 -34.61 4.61
CA LEU A 297 48.16 -34.52 5.44
C LEU A 297 48.86 -33.18 5.15
N ASP A 298 48.89 -32.34 6.19
CA ASP A 298 49.80 -31.21 6.37
C ASP A 298 51.27 -31.67 6.48
N MET A 299 52.22 -30.82 6.10
CA MET A 299 53.33 -30.40 6.99
C MET A 299 54.29 -29.39 6.33
N LEU A 300 54.47 -28.25 7.01
CA LEU A 300 55.68 -27.40 7.03
C LEU A 300 56.82 -28.13 7.79
N PRO A 301 58.10 -27.82 7.56
CA PRO A 301 58.81 -26.80 8.37
C PRO A 301 59.87 -25.98 7.59
N ALA A 302 60.06 -24.68 7.89
CA ALA A 302 61.13 -24.05 8.70
C ALA A 302 62.55 -24.26 8.12
N ASP A 303 63.47 -23.29 8.00
CA ASP A 303 63.64 -21.92 8.49
C ASP A 303 64.82 -21.30 7.71
N VAL A 304 65.16 -20.03 8.01
CA VAL A 304 66.53 -19.47 8.14
C VAL A 304 66.89 -18.30 7.18
N ILE A 305 66.78 -17.07 7.73
CA ILE A 305 67.77 -15.95 7.74
C ILE A 305 68.00 -15.23 6.37
N ASN A 306 68.05 -13.89 6.20
CA ASN A 306 68.30 -12.76 7.08
C ASN A 306 67.73 -11.43 6.54
N GLU A 307 67.64 -10.49 7.47
CA GLU A 307 67.84 -9.04 7.41
C GLU A 307 68.24 -8.39 6.07
N ASP A 308 67.52 -7.34 5.68
CA ASP A 308 68.11 -6.00 5.81
C ASP A 308 67.04 -4.89 5.89
N ALA A 309 67.36 -3.89 6.71
CA ALA A 309 66.48 -2.87 7.24
C ALA A 309 66.71 -1.48 6.62
N LYS A 310 65.69 -0.61 6.76
CA LYS A 310 65.76 0.88 6.89
C LYS A 310 66.27 1.63 5.63
N SER A 311 65.93 2.88 5.33
CA SER A 311 65.47 4.03 6.09
C SER A 311 64.94 5.09 5.10
N ALA A 312 64.13 6.02 5.61
CA ALA A 312 63.69 7.28 5.02
C ALA A 312 64.79 8.12 4.32
N ASN A 313 64.37 8.95 3.35
CA ASN A 313 64.72 10.37 3.34
C ASN A 313 63.87 11.22 2.36
N ALA A 314 63.77 12.51 2.72
CA ALA A 314 63.01 13.60 2.14
C ALA A 314 63.62 14.23 0.86
N VAL A 315 62.77 14.95 0.09
CA VAL A 315 62.89 16.31 -0.58
C VAL A 315 64.30 16.76 -1.04
N PRO A 316 64.54 17.33 -2.26
CA PRO A 316 63.93 18.55 -2.88
C PRO A 316 63.66 18.40 -4.41
N ASP A 317 63.06 19.29 -5.20
CA ASP A 317 62.92 20.77 -5.27
C ASP A 317 61.47 21.20 -5.60
#